data_AF-A0A5P8YUQ9-F1
#
_entry.id   AF-A0A5P8YUQ9-F1
#
_cell.length_a   1.000
_cell.length_b   1.000
_cell.length_c   1.000
_cell.angle_alpha   90.00
_cell.angle_beta   90.00
_cell.angle_gamma   90.00
#
_symmetry.space_group_name_H-M   'P 1'
#
loop_
_entity.id
_entity.type
_entity.pdbx_description
1 polymer ?
#
loop_
_entity_poly.entity_id
_entity_poly.type
_entity_poly.pdbx_seq_one_letter_code
_entity_poly.pdbx_strand_id
1 'polypeptide(L)'
;MELDALYALPPADQRTFLLGRLATETTRMDIALRFLNASLDGRTESDSFRYALDRFQVNVDECEVKVAATGRLSDDERPLIRATLDAARAVYRRRNRFVHDLLREDLFSKDWELMRLNRTGEEFTTTNAGDMIALVCNLVSVTYRLRGAAIYALQGGWAAMAFGTVVGQWDGTADISR
;
A
#
# COMPACT_ATOMS: atom_id res chain seq x y z
N MET A 1 2.00 -10.40 15.98
CA MET A 1 2.13 -11.87 16.03
C MET A 1 3.39 -12.22 15.28
N GLU A 2 4.29 -12.95 15.91
CA GLU A 2 5.54 -13.39 15.26
C GLU A 2 5.24 -14.34 14.09
N LEU A 3 6.14 -14.37 13.09
CA LEU A 3 5.99 -15.25 11.94
C LEU A 3 5.98 -16.74 12.33
N ASP A 4 6.79 -17.12 13.32
CA ASP A 4 6.81 -18.50 13.83
C ASP A 4 5.44 -18.93 14.38
N ALA A 5 4.75 -18.01 15.07
CA ALA A 5 3.41 -18.26 15.57
C ALA A 5 2.38 -18.36 14.43
N LEU A 6 2.55 -17.60 13.35
CA LEU A 6 1.73 -17.74 12.13
C LEU A 6 1.92 -19.12 11.50
N TYR A 7 3.16 -19.55 11.29
CA TYR A 7 3.46 -20.82 10.62
C TYR A 7 3.04 -22.05 11.43
N ALA A 8 2.88 -21.92 12.75
CA ALA A 8 2.35 -22.98 13.61
C ALA A 8 0.83 -23.18 13.50
N LEU A 9 0.08 -22.25 12.89
CA LEU A 9 -1.38 -22.37 12.75
C LEU A 9 -1.78 -23.39 11.67
N PRO A 10 -2.98 -23.97 11.74
CA PRO A 10 -3.55 -24.70 10.61
C PRO A 10 -3.63 -23.83 9.33
N PRO A 11 -3.46 -24.39 8.12
CA PRO A 11 -3.42 -23.60 6.88
C PRO A 11 -4.64 -22.68 6.65
N ALA A 12 -5.84 -23.10 7.05
CA ALA A 12 -7.05 -22.29 6.94
C ALA A 12 -7.01 -21.05 7.87
N ASP A 13 -6.44 -21.21 9.06
CA ASP A 13 -6.29 -20.13 10.03
C ASP A 13 -5.16 -19.17 9.61
N GLN A 14 -4.08 -19.69 9.04
CA GLN A 14 -3.03 -18.87 8.41
C GLN A 14 -3.61 -17.98 7.32
N ARG A 15 -4.39 -18.56 6.40
CA ARG A 15 -5.06 -17.83 5.30
C ARG A 15 -5.96 -16.73 5.83
N THR A 16 -6.80 -17.04 6.81
CA THR A 16 -7.70 -16.07 7.44
C THR A 16 -6.94 -14.92 8.11
N PHE A 17 -5.90 -15.25 8.88
CA PHE A 17 -5.07 -14.25 9.54
C PHE A 17 -4.38 -13.32 8.54
N LEU A 18 -3.73 -13.90 7.53
CA LEU A 18 -3.03 -13.15 6.50
C LEU A 18 -3.99 -12.22 5.74
N LEU A 19 -5.20 -12.69 5.41
CA LEU A 19 -6.24 -11.87 4.78
C LEU A 19 -6.64 -10.66 5.64
N GLY A 20 -6.87 -10.89 6.93
CA GLY A 20 -7.15 -9.81 7.89
C GLY A 20 -6.00 -8.79 7.96
N ARG A 21 -4.75 -9.28 7.93
CA ARG A 21 -3.56 -8.41 7.91
C ARG A 21 -3.48 -7.59 6.63
N LEU A 22 -3.69 -8.21 5.47
CA LEU A 22 -3.68 -7.53 4.17
C LEU A 22 -4.76 -6.44 4.09
N ALA A 23 -5.97 -6.73 4.57
CA ALA A 23 -7.05 -5.76 4.64
C ALA A 23 -6.67 -4.57 5.54
N THR A 24 -6.14 -4.86 6.74
CA THR A 24 -5.71 -3.85 7.71
C THR A 24 -4.65 -2.91 7.13
N GLU A 25 -3.58 -3.46 6.53
CA GLU A 25 -2.50 -2.63 5.99
C GLU A 25 -2.92 -1.88 4.73
N THR A 26 -3.85 -2.43 3.93
CA THR A 26 -4.41 -1.67 2.80
C THR A 26 -5.22 -0.46 3.28
N THR A 27 -6.05 -0.62 4.31
CA THR A 27 -6.80 0.49 4.90
C THR A 27 -5.85 1.55 5.47
N ARG A 28 -4.77 1.13 6.15
CA ARG A 28 -3.76 2.07 6.68
C ARG A 28 -3.05 2.86 5.58
N MET A 29 -2.71 2.21 4.46
CA MET A 29 -2.11 2.87 3.31
C MET A 29 -3.08 3.88 2.69
N ASP A 30 -4.35 3.53 2.54
CA ASP A 30 -5.37 4.44 2.01
C ASP A 30 -5.57 5.68 2.90
N ILE A 31 -5.62 5.49 4.22
CA ILE A 31 -5.63 6.60 5.19
C ILE A 31 -4.39 7.49 5.04
N ALA A 32 -3.20 6.90 4.88
CA ALA A 32 -1.96 7.65 4.68
C ALA A 32 -1.96 8.45 3.37
N LEU A 33 -2.55 7.91 2.30
CA LEU A 33 -2.73 8.63 1.04
C LEU A 33 -3.69 9.82 1.19
N ARG A 34 -4.82 9.64 1.88
CA ARG A 34 -5.75 10.75 2.20
C ARG A 34 -5.07 11.84 3.03
N PHE A 35 -4.20 11.44 3.97
CA PHE A 35 -3.41 12.38 4.76
C PHE A 35 -2.43 13.16 3.88
N LEU A 36 -1.72 12.51 2.96
CA LEU A 36 -0.86 13.20 1.99
C LEU A 36 -1.66 14.18 1.13
N ASN A 37 -2.81 13.77 0.60
CA ASN A 37 -3.68 14.65 -0.22
C ASN A 37 -4.06 15.93 0.55
N ALA A 38 -4.54 15.79 1.79
CA ALA A 38 -4.89 16.93 2.64
C ALA A 38 -3.66 17.80 3.02
N SER A 39 -2.51 17.17 3.25
CA SER A 39 -1.26 17.86 3.58
C SER A 39 -0.75 18.71 2.42
N LEU A 40 -0.91 18.23 1.19
CA LEU A 40 -0.59 18.99 -0.03
C LEU A 40 -1.46 20.24 -0.16
N ASP A 41 -2.71 20.22 0.31
CA ASP A 41 -3.57 21.41 0.43
C ASP A 41 -3.22 22.30 1.63
N GLY A 42 -2.34 21.82 2.53
CA GLY A 42 -1.95 22.54 3.75
C GLY A 42 -2.95 22.42 4.88
N ARG A 43 -3.84 21.42 4.83
CA ARG A 43 -4.83 21.19 5.88
C ARG A 43 -4.21 20.41 7.03
N THR A 44 -4.34 20.93 8.24
CA THR A 44 -3.81 20.33 9.48
C THR A 44 -4.89 19.62 10.31
N GLU A 45 -6.17 19.84 9.99
CA GLU A 45 -7.30 19.33 10.76
C GLU A 45 -7.61 17.87 10.41
N SER A 46 -7.81 17.03 11.43
CA SER A 46 -8.09 15.60 11.27
C SER A 46 -9.35 15.30 10.46
N ASP A 47 -10.34 16.20 10.48
CA ASP A 47 -11.57 16.04 9.71
C ASP A 47 -11.35 16.24 8.20
N SER A 48 -10.28 16.94 7.81
CA SER A 48 -9.92 17.15 6.40
C SER A 48 -9.63 15.85 5.66
N PHE A 49 -9.18 14.81 6.37
CA PHE A 49 -8.88 13.50 5.79
C PHE A 49 -10.12 12.73 5.36
N ARG A 50 -11.28 13.04 5.95
CA ARG A 50 -12.57 12.41 5.63
C ARG A 50 -13.12 12.87 4.28
N TYR A 51 -12.74 14.07 3.84
CA TYR A 51 -13.21 14.64 2.57
C TYR A 51 -12.38 14.21 1.36
N ALA A 52 -11.23 13.55 1.57
CA ALA A 52 -10.44 12.98 0.48
C ALA A 52 -11.20 11.81 -0.18
N LEU A 53 -11.06 11.68 -1.49
CA LEU A 53 -11.81 10.70 -2.28
C LEU A 53 -11.59 9.27 -1.80
N ASP A 54 -12.68 8.51 -1.69
CA ASP A 54 -12.71 7.08 -1.35
C ASP A 54 -12.28 6.16 -2.51
N ARG A 55 -11.60 6.72 -3.51
CA ARG A 55 -11.15 6.00 -4.71
C ARG A 55 -9.64 6.12 -4.80
N PHE A 56 -8.94 5.07 -4.36
CA PHE A 56 -7.48 5.04 -4.25
C PHE A 56 -6.77 5.60 -5.48
N GLN A 57 -7.06 5.10 -6.69
CA GLN A 57 -6.39 5.56 -7.91
C GLN A 57 -6.65 7.04 -8.20
N VAL A 58 -7.89 7.51 -8.06
CA VAL A 58 -8.24 8.92 -8.28
C VAL A 58 -7.52 9.81 -7.27
N ASN A 59 -7.43 9.37 -6.01
CA ASN A 59 -6.72 10.09 -4.95
C ASN A 59 -5.20 10.15 -5.23
N VAL A 60 -4.60 9.08 -5.77
CA VAL A 60 -3.20 9.11 -6.24
C VAL A 60 -3.03 10.13 -7.37
N ASP A 61 -3.90 10.11 -8.38
CA ASP A 61 -3.80 11.02 -9.53
C ASP A 61 -3.97 12.50 -9.09
N GLU A 62 -4.87 12.78 -8.15
CA GLU A 62 -5.01 14.10 -7.53
C GLU A 62 -3.75 14.52 -6.77
N CYS A 63 -3.13 13.62 -6.01
CA CYS A 63 -1.87 13.90 -5.33
C CYS A 63 -0.76 14.25 -6.33
N GLU A 64 -0.67 13.55 -7.46
CA GLU A 64 0.34 13.85 -8.50
C GLU A 64 0.18 15.25 -9.07
N VAL A 65 -1.06 15.66 -9.35
CA VAL A 65 -1.38 17.03 -9.80
C VAL A 65 -0.98 18.05 -8.73
N LYS A 66 -1.31 17.79 -7.47
CA LYS A 66 -0.97 18.69 -6.34
C LYS A 66 0.52 18.79 -6.09
N VAL A 67 1.26 17.68 -6.18
CA VAL A 67 2.74 17.64 -6.08
C VAL A 67 3.37 18.49 -7.19
N ALA A 68 2.82 18.45 -8.41
CA ALA A 68 3.31 19.27 -9.51
C ALA A 68 3.06 20.77 -9.30
N ALA A 69 1.92 21.12 -8.71
CA ALA A 69 1.48 22.52 -8.58
C ALA A 69 1.95 23.21 -7.29
N THR A 70 2.28 22.46 -6.24
CA THR A 70 2.63 23.04 -4.94
C THR A 70 3.96 23.78 -4.96
N GLY A 71 4.00 24.95 -4.32
CA GLY A 71 5.22 25.72 -4.06
C GLY A 71 5.96 25.29 -2.80
N ARG A 72 5.43 24.31 -2.04
CA ARG A 72 6.06 23.81 -0.79
C ARG A 72 7.18 22.80 -1.02
N LEU A 73 7.29 22.29 -2.24
CA LEU A 73 8.28 21.29 -2.63
C LEU A 73 9.21 21.91 -3.67
N SER A 74 10.50 21.74 -3.48
CA SER A 74 11.52 22.04 -4.47
C SER A 74 11.47 21.07 -5.65
N ASP A 75 12.16 21.43 -6.74
CA ASP A 75 12.24 20.59 -7.93
C ASP A 75 12.90 19.23 -7.69
N ASP A 76 13.82 19.15 -6.71
CA ASP A 76 14.49 17.91 -6.32
C ASP A 76 13.61 16.99 -5.46
N GLU A 77 12.64 17.55 -4.71
CA GLU A 77 11.77 16.79 -3.80
C GLU A 77 10.54 16.21 -4.49
N ARG A 78 9.99 16.93 -5.48
CA ARG A 78 8.86 16.48 -6.29
C ARG A 78 9.02 15.06 -6.85
N PRO A 79 10.14 14.68 -7.50
CA PRO A 79 10.32 13.32 -8.02
C PRO A 79 10.33 12.26 -6.93
N LEU A 80 10.81 12.58 -5.71
CA LEU A 80 10.86 11.63 -4.60
C LEU A 80 9.46 11.33 -4.04
N ILE A 81 8.60 12.35 -3.95
CA ILE A 81 7.20 12.15 -3.55
C ILE A 81 6.42 11.43 -4.67
N ARG A 82 6.67 11.76 -5.94
CA ARG A 82 6.09 11.00 -7.07
C ARG A 82 6.48 9.52 -7.04
N ALA A 83 7.74 9.20 -6.77
CA ALA A 83 8.20 7.82 -6.63
C ALA A 83 7.47 7.07 -5.48
N THR A 84 7.04 7.79 -4.44
CA THR A 84 6.21 7.22 -3.36
C THR A 84 4.77 6.95 -3.83
N LEU A 85 4.17 7.85 -4.60
CA LEU A 85 2.85 7.66 -5.21
C LEU A 85 2.85 6.50 -6.21
N ASP A 86 3.90 6.37 -7.02
CA ASP A 86 4.08 5.25 -7.95
C ASP A 86 4.23 3.92 -7.22
N ALA A 87 5.00 3.89 -6.12
CA ALA A 87 5.11 2.71 -5.28
C ALA A 87 3.74 2.32 -4.67
N ALA A 88 2.96 3.29 -4.22
CA ALA A 88 1.60 3.07 -3.70
C ALA A 88 0.67 2.50 -4.76
N ARG A 89 0.70 3.03 -5.98
CA ARG A 89 -0.04 2.53 -7.13
C ARG A 89 0.36 1.09 -7.47
N ALA A 90 1.66 0.80 -7.52
CA ALA A 90 2.18 -0.53 -7.83
C ALA A 90 1.77 -1.57 -6.78
N VAL A 91 1.95 -1.27 -5.49
CA VAL A 91 1.57 -2.17 -4.39
C VAL A 91 0.06 -2.39 -4.34
N TYR A 92 -0.76 -1.34 -4.55
CA TYR A 92 -2.22 -1.49 -4.60
C TYR A 92 -2.68 -2.38 -5.77
N ARG A 93 -2.05 -2.25 -6.95
CA ARG A 93 -2.32 -3.13 -8.10
C ARG A 93 -1.95 -4.58 -7.81
N ARG A 94 -0.77 -4.81 -7.22
CA ARG A 94 -0.33 -6.15 -6.78
C ARG A 94 -1.31 -6.75 -5.76
N ARG A 95 -1.78 -5.95 -4.80
CA ARG A 95 -2.81 -6.35 -3.83
C ARG A 95 -4.09 -6.77 -4.51
N ASN A 96 -4.61 -5.96 -5.44
CA ASN A 96 -5.85 -6.29 -6.14
C ASN A 96 -5.71 -7.57 -6.96
N ARG A 97 -4.57 -7.76 -7.63
CA ARG A 97 -4.30 -9.01 -8.34
C ARG A 97 -4.29 -10.19 -7.39
N PHE A 98 -3.58 -10.08 -6.27
CA PHE A 98 -3.54 -11.13 -5.25
C PHE A 98 -4.93 -11.49 -4.71
N VAL A 99 -5.75 -10.49 -4.34
CA VAL A 99 -7.11 -10.73 -3.82
C VAL A 99 -8.00 -11.35 -4.89
N HIS A 100 -7.91 -10.88 -6.14
CA HIS A 100 -8.63 -11.47 -7.25
C HIS A 100 -8.24 -12.94 -7.44
N ASP A 101 -6.95 -13.24 -7.42
CA ASP A 101 -6.38 -14.56 -7.60
C ASP A 101 -6.81 -15.51 -6.46
N LEU A 102 -6.86 -15.00 -5.23
CA LEU A 102 -7.32 -15.74 -4.06
C LEU A 102 -8.84 -16.02 -4.08
N LEU A 103 -9.65 -15.03 -4.49
CA LEU A 103 -11.10 -15.22 -4.65
C LEU A 103 -11.40 -16.20 -5.79
N ARG A 104 -10.57 -16.21 -6.83
CA ARG A 104 -10.64 -17.14 -7.94
C ARG A 104 -10.38 -18.58 -7.45
N GLU A 105 -9.40 -18.81 -6.59
CA GLU A 105 -9.19 -20.14 -5.97
C GLU A 105 -10.39 -20.60 -5.13
N ASP A 106 -11.06 -19.68 -4.42
CA ASP A 106 -12.22 -19.98 -3.57
C ASP A 106 -13.50 -20.26 -4.37
N LEU A 107 -13.67 -19.57 -5.52
CA LEU A 107 -14.85 -19.68 -6.38
C LEU A 107 -14.75 -20.82 -7.41
N PHE A 108 -13.55 -21.14 -7.90
CA PHE A 108 -13.36 -22.00 -9.07
C PHE A 108 -12.72 -23.35 -8.75
N SER A 109 -13.36 -24.12 -7.88
CA SER A 109 -13.17 -25.58 -7.81
C SER A 109 -13.63 -26.33 -9.08
N LYS A 110 -13.78 -25.64 -10.22
CA LYS A 110 -14.19 -26.16 -11.54
C LYS A 110 -13.40 -25.47 -12.65
N ASP A 111 -12.55 -26.23 -13.33
CA ASP A 111 -11.49 -25.77 -14.24
C ASP A 111 -11.95 -24.93 -15.46
N TRP A 112 -13.23 -24.98 -15.84
CA TRP A 112 -13.72 -24.34 -17.07
C TRP A 112 -13.88 -22.82 -16.97
N GLU A 113 -14.09 -22.27 -15.77
CA GLU A 113 -14.22 -20.82 -15.57
C GLU A 113 -12.85 -20.11 -15.52
N LEU A 114 -11.79 -20.86 -15.21
CA LEU A 114 -10.40 -20.39 -15.25
C LEU A 114 -9.97 -19.97 -16.66
N MET A 115 -10.44 -20.66 -17.71
CA MET A 115 -10.12 -20.32 -19.10
C MET A 115 -10.68 -18.97 -19.55
N ARG A 116 -11.80 -18.51 -18.96
CA ARG A 116 -12.45 -17.26 -19.36
C ARG A 116 -11.77 -16.02 -18.77
N LEU A 117 -11.04 -16.17 -17.67
CA LEU A 117 -10.39 -15.09 -16.94
C LEU A 117 -8.86 -15.03 -17.15
N ASN A 118 -8.23 -16.11 -17.61
CA ASN A 118 -6.80 -16.13 -17.95
C ASN A 118 -6.54 -15.73 -19.42
N ARG A 119 -6.81 -14.46 -19.78
CA ARG A 119 -6.55 -13.95 -21.14
C ARG A 119 -5.06 -13.91 -21.52
N THR A 120 -4.15 -14.01 -20.55
CA THR A 120 -2.69 -13.89 -20.75
C THR A 120 -1.89 -15.14 -20.40
N GLY A 121 -2.53 -16.26 -20.01
CA GLY A 121 -1.85 -17.55 -19.86
C GLY A 121 -0.87 -17.67 -18.68
N GLU A 122 -0.99 -16.86 -17.64
CA GLU A 122 -0.11 -16.96 -16.45
C GLU A 122 -0.46 -18.19 -15.59
N GLU A 123 0.55 -18.98 -15.23
CA GLU A 123 0.46 -20.12 -14.31
C GLU A 123 0.17 -19.66 -12.87
N PHE A 124 -0.83 -20.27 -12.25
CA PHE A 124 -1.26 -20.01 -10.87
C PHE A 124 -0.64 -21.05 -9.92
N THR A 125 -0.09 -20.62 -8.77
CA THR A 125 0.40 -21.54 -7.72
C THR A 125 -0.22 -21.20 -6.35
N THR A 126 -0.85 -22.21 -5.75
CA THR A 126 -1.80 -22.16 -4.61
C THR A 126 -1.15 -22.19 -3.21
N THR A 127 0.09 -21.75 -3.01
CA THR A 127 0.61 -21.61 -1.63
C THR A 127 1.56 -20.44 -1.49
N ASN A 128 0.98 -19.28 -1.17
CA ASN A 128 1.63 -17.98 -1.27
C ASN A 128 1.70 -17.19 0.06
N ALA A 129 1.95 -17.87 1.18
CA ALA A 129 2.13 -17.18 2.46
C ALA A 129 3.34 -16.23 2.42
N GLY A 130 4.42 -16.65 1.74
CA GLY A 130 5.63 -15.85 1.54
C GLY A 130 5.38 -14.56 0.77
N ASP A 131 4.76 -14.59 -0.43
CA ASP A 131 4.51 -13.34 -1.15
C ASP A 131 3.42 -12.51 -0.49
N MET A 132 2.50 -13.12 0.27
CA MET A 132 1.52 -12.37 1.05
C MET A 132 2.17 -11.61 2.21
N ILE A 133 3.12 -12.23 2.92
CA ILE A 133 3.95 -11.55 3.93
C ILE A 133 4.76 -10.43 3.26
N ALA A 134 5.41 -10.71 2.12
CA ALA A 134 6.16 -9.70 1.38
C ALA A 134 5.27 -8.54 0.90
N LEU A 135 4.05 -8.83 0.44
CA LEU A 135 3.05 -7.83 0.05
C LEU A 135 2.62 -6.97 1.25
N VAL A 136 2.42 -7.58 2.42
CA VAL A 136 2.15 -6.85 3.67
C VAL A 136 3.33 -5.94 4.03
N CYS A 137 4.57 -6.43 4.01
CA CYS A 137 5.74 -5.61 4.27
C CYS A 137 5.88 -4.44 3.28
N ASN A 138 5.55 -4.66 2.00
CA ASN A 138 5.51 -3.60 0.99
C ASN A 138 4.43 -2.56 1.27
N LEU A 139 3.22 -2.98 1.68
CA LEU A 139 2.15 -2.07 2.10
C LEU A 139 2.59 -1.21 3.30
N VAL A 140 3.24 -1.83 4.29
CA VAL A 140 3.77 -1.14 5.47
C VAL A 140 4.83 -0.12 5.06
N SER A 141 5.82 -0.51 4.27
CA SER A 141 6.87 0.39 3.75
C SER A 141 6.26 1.63 3.09
N VAL A 142 5.35 1.42 2.13
CA VAL A 142 4.73 2.53 1.39
C VAL A 142 3.85 3.39 2.29
N THR A 143 3.14 2.79 3.25
CA THR A 143 2.36 3.54 4.24
C THR A 143 3.23 4.53 5.02
N TYR A 144 4.42 4.11 5.47
CA TYR A 144 5.34 5.01 6.16
C TYR A 144 5.93 6.08 5.24
N ARG A 145 6.24 5.76 3.99
CA ARG A 145 6.68 6.76 3.00
C ARG A 145 5.60 7.80 2.73
N LEU A 146 4.34 7.39 2.58
CA LEU A 146 3.20 8.31 2.41
C LEU A 146 3.03 9.23 3.62
N ARG A 147 3.17 8.70 4.85
CA ARG A 147 3.16 9.50 6.09
C ARG A 147 4.33 10.48 6.14
N GLY A 148 5.53 10.03 5.78
CA GLY A 148 6.72 10.87 5.68
C GLY A 148 6.50 12.02 4.70
N ALA A 149 6.03 11.71 3.49
CA ALA A 149 5.72 12.70 2.47
C ALA A 149 4.64 13.69 2.93
N ALA A 150 3.60 13.23 3.62
CA ALA A 150 2.54 14.08 4.16
C ALA A 150 3.08 15.08 5.20
N ILE A 151 3.80 14.57 6.21
CA ILE A 151 4.42 15.38 7.25
C ILE A 151 5.44 16.37 6.66
N TYR A 152 6.23 15.90 5.69
CA TYR A 152 7.20 16.75 5.01
C TYR A 152 6.52 17.89 4.23
N ALA A 153 5.52 17.57 3.42
CA ALA A 153 4.80 18.57 2.64
C ALA A 153 4.06 19.61 3.51
N LEU A 154 3.65 19.22 4.72
CA LEU A 154 2.93 20.09 5.65
C LEU A 154 3.85 21.00 6.46
N GLN A 155 4.96 20.47 6.98
CA GLN A 155 5.80 21.16 7.97
C GLN A 155 7.32 20.94 7.82
N GLY A 156 7.78 20.29 6.74
CA GLY A 156 9.20 20.02 6.49
C GLY A 156 9.83 18.94 7.39
N GLY A 157 9.04 18.24 8.20
CA GLY A 157 9.51 17.17 9.09
C GLY A 157 9.62 15.80 8.40
N TRP A 158 10.28 14.84 9.04
CA TRP A 158 10.33 13.43 8.60
C TRP A 158 10.97 13.20 7.21
N ALA A 159 11.92 14.05 6.81
CA ALA A 159 12.63 13.94 5.53
C ALA A 159 13.24 12.56 5.27
N ALA A 160 13.76 11.89 6.31
CA ALA A 160 14.31 10.54 6.18
C ALA A 160 13.24 9.49 5.76
N MET A 161 12.00 9.63 6.22
CA MET A 161 10.87 8.79 5.79
C MET A 161 10.33 9.21 4.42
N ALA A 162 10.34 10.51 4.12
CA ALA A 162 9.83 11.04 2.85
C ALA A 162 10.74 10.68 1.67
N PHE A 163 12.05 10.66 1.89
CA PHE A 163 13.08 10.64 0.84
C PHE A 163 14.08 9.50 0.96
N GLY A 164 14.18 8.86 2.13
CA GLY A 164 15.10 7.76 2.36
C GLY A 164 14.53 6.41 1.96
N THR A 165 15.29 5.35 2.26
CA THR A 165 14.85 3.98 2.04
C THR A 165 14.09 3.50 3.28
N VAL A 166 12.84 3.08 3.07
CA VAL A 166 11.94 2.61 4.12
C VAL A 166 11.62 1.14 3.89
N VAL A 167 11.96 0.28 4.84
CA VAL A 167 11.69 -1.15 4.79
C VAL A 167 10.59 -1.47 5.78
N GLY A 168 9.45 -1.95 5.30
CA GLY A 168 8.32 -2.33 6.14
C GLY A 168 8.56 -3.70 6.78
N GLN A 169 8.19 -3.82 8.05
CA GLN A 169 8.32 -5.03 8.83
C GLN A 169 6.97 -5.72 9.01
N TRP A 170 7.01 -7.02 9.25
CA TRP A 170 5.81 -7.86 9.41
C TRP A 170 4.92 -7.39 10.57
N ASP A 171 5.53 -6.93 11.66
CA ASP A 171 4.84 -6.41 12.84
C ASP A 171 4.12 -5.07 12.57
N GLY A 172 4.35 -4.45 11.41
CA GLY A 172 3.74 -3.18 11.00
C GLY A 172 4.59 -1.96 11.35
N THR A 173 5.82 -2.16 11.80
CA THR A 173 6.84 -1.12 11.93
C THR A 173 7.60 -0.93 10.61
N ALA A 174 8.48 0.06 10.55
CA ALA A 174 9.36 0.23 9.41
C ALA A 174 10.74 0.74 9.85
N ASP A 175 11.77 0.21 9.21
CA ASP A 175 13.15 0.67 9.36
C ASP A 175 13.47 1.72 8.32
N ILE A 176 14.30 2.69 8.71
CA ILE A 176 14.75 3.77 7.84
C ILE A 176 16.26 3.68 7.70
N SER A 177 16.74 3.76 6.46
CA SER A 177 18.16 3.96 6.17
C SER A 177 18.35 5.13 5.20
N ARG A 178 19.51 5.78 5.31
CA ARG A 178 19.91 6.93 4.51
C ARG A 178 21.25 6.65 3.86
#